data_AF-A0A484MVN2-F1
#
_entry.id   AF-A0A484MVN2-F1
#
_cell.length_a   1.000
_cell.length_b   1.000
_cell.length_c   1.000
_cell.angle_alpha   90.00
_cell.angle_beta   90.00
_cell.angle_gamma   90.00
#
_symmetry.space_group_name_H-M   'P 1'
#
loop_
_entity.id
_entity.type
_entity.pdbx_description
1 polymer ?
#
loop_
_entity_poly.entity_id
_entity_poly.type
_entity_poly.pdbx_seq_one_letter_code
_entity_poly.pdbx_strand_id
1 'polypeptide(L)'
;MKAFSLLISDGKLTKHAHSIASSSRLLAKNMFAVECITGYANLIENVFNFPSDMAPSGNTSLFKQHIWEWYYFHNDENASDREDRDSSNLNVIYELEEHMGNLVSLKNVSDDNNESLEVDSPTDLDWDILTEIEGSEEADRLEMEEMAERMEKHIGEWDVIYRNARKAEKLRFETNERDEGELERTGQPLCIYEIYNGAGAWPFLHHGSLYRGLSLLTKARRLKSDDVDAVSRLPLLNETYYRDILCEIGGVFSIANGIDNIHKRPWIGFQSWRATGRKVSLSKRAEQTLEEAINGNTKGDVIYFWAHLDVDAGLAGRNNALTFWSMCDILNGGNCRNSFQDAFRRMYGLPSHLEVLPPMPQDGGHWSALHSWVMPTSSFLEFVMFSRMFVDSLNALNVNSSNTSECVLASSTLEKTHCYCRIMEVVVNVWAYHSARKMVYVDPDSGLLEEHHPVEKRRGLMWAKYFNSTLLKSMDEDLAEAADDNDHPYEKWLWPLTGEVYWQGVYEREREHRYRLKMDKKRKTREKLFDRMKYGYKQKTLGGR
;
A
#
# COMPACT_ATOMS: atom_id res chain seq x y z
N MET A 1 27.54 28.25 -17.08
CA MET A 1 27.28 29.42 -17.95
C MET A 1 28.15 29.54 -19.21
N LYS A 2 29.29 28.84 -19.38
CA LYS A 2 30.14 28.94 -20.59
C LYS A 2 29.57 28.33 -21.90
N ALA A 3 28.57 27.46 -21.82
CA ALA A 3 27.99 26.83 -23.02
C ALA A 3 27.08 27.79 -23.81
N PHE A 4 26.32 28.65 -23.12
CA PHE A 4 25.38 29.58 -23.76
C PHE A 4 26.08 30.76 -24.46
N SER A 5 27.30 31.12 -24.06
CA SER A 5 28.07 32.17 -24.74
C SER A 5 28.54 31.78 -26.14
N LEU A 6 28.52 30.49 -26.48
CA LEU A 6 28.83 30.02 -27.85
C LEU A 6 27.62 30.16 -28.80
N LEU A 7 26.43 30.31 -28.24
CA LEU A 7 25.17 30.40 -28.97
C LEU A 7 24.75 31.85 -29.25
N ILE A 8 25.27 32.80 -28.46
CA ILE A 8 24.95 34.22 -28.57
C ILE A 8 26.25 35.02 -28.66
N SER A 9 26.45 35.72 -29.77
CA SER A 9 27.57 36.65 -29.98
C SER A 9 27.00 38.02 -30.33
N ASP A 10 27.47 39.08 -29.67
CA ASP A 10 27.04 40.47 -29.91
C ASP A 10 25.52 40.66 -29.90
N GLY A 11 24.83 39.97 -28.99
CA GLY A 11 23.37 40.05 -28.84
C GLY A 11 22.58 39.37 -29.97
N LYS A 12 23.25 38.65 -30.88
CA LYS A 12 22.63 37.87 -31.95
C LYS A 12 22.96 36.39 -31.83
N LEU A 13 22.07 35.55 -32.35
CA LEU A 13 22.29 34.10 -32.40
C LEU A 13 23.44 33.78 -33.38
N THR A 14 24.33 32.88 -32.96
CA THR A 14 25.44 32.44 -33.82
C THR A 14 24.93 31.45 -34.86
N LYS A 15 25.68 31.29 -35.97
CA LYS A 15 25.37 30.25 -36.99
C LYS A 15 25.29 28.84 -36.38
N HIS A 16 26.06 28.59 -35.32
CA HIS A 16 26.02 27.32 -34.60
C HIS A 16 24.69 27.14 -33.85
N ALA A 17 24.14 28.21 -33.26
CA ALA A 17 22.80 28.18 -32.66
C ALA A 17 21.70 27.92 -33.70
N HIS A 18 21.81 28.51 -34.89
CA HIS A 18 20.87 28.23 -35.99
C HIS A 18 20.95 26.78 -36.48
N SER A 19 22.15 26.21 -36.61
CA SER A 19 22.37 24.81 -37.03
C SER A 19 21.86 23.80 -35.99
N ILE A 20 22.05 24.08 -34.70
CA ILE A 20 21.47 23.27 -33.62
C ILE A 20 19.94 23.36 -33.68
N ALA A 21 19.37 24.56 -33.78
CA ALA A 21 17.92 24.74 -33.86
C ALA A 21 17.29 24.04 -35.08
N SER A 22 17.92 24.09 -36.26
CA SER A 22 17.41 23.40 -37.46
C SER A 22 17.47 21.89 -37.33
N SER A 23 18.55 21.36 -36.75
CA SER A 23 18.71 19.91 -36.51
C SER A 23 17.73 19.41 -35.45
N SER A 24 17.54 20.17 -34.37
CA SER A 24 16.55 19.90 -33.33
C SER A 24 15.12 20.00 -33.83
N ARG A 25 14.83 20.86 -34.83
CA ARG A 25 13.48 20.96 -35.45
C ARG A 25 13.07 19.66 -36.14
N LEU A 26 13.99 19.00 -36.85
CA LEU A 26 13.72 17.70 -37.49
C LEU A 26 13.45 16.60 -36.46
N LEU A 27 14.23 16.57 -35.39
CA LEU A 27 14.02 15.64 -34.26
C LEU A 27 12.70 15.93 -33.53
N ALA A 28 12.36 17.20 -33.29
CA ALA A 28 11.13 17.60 -32.61
C ALA A 28 9.86 17.38 -33.44
N LYS A 29 9.92 17.58 -34.77
CA LYS A 29 8.82 17.21 -35.69
C LYS A 29 8.56 15.70 -35.69
N ASN A 30 9.59 14.87 -35.56
CA ASN A 30 9.45 13.42 -35.45
C ASN A 30 8.97 12.95 -34.07
N MET A 31 8.99 13.82 -33.04
CA MET A 31 8.56 13.47 -31.68
C MET A 31 7.08 13.73 -31.41
N PHE A 32 6.29 14.17 -32.40
CA PHE A 32 4.87 14.51 -32.24
C PHE A 32 4.60 15.38 -31.00
N ALA A 33 5.55 16.25 -30.64
CA ALA A 33 5.54 16.92 -29.35
C ALA A 33 4.34 17.87 -29.20
N VAL A 34 3.92 18.51 -30.31
CA VAL A 34 2.74 19.39 -30.34
C VAL A 34 1.47 18.56 -30.17
N GLU A 35 1.37 17.42 -30.83
CA GLU A 35 0.25 16.50 -30.75
C GLU A 35 0.17 15.84 -29.37
N CYS A 36 1.32 15.52 -28.75
CA CYS A 36 1.40 15.04 -27.38
C CYS A 36 0.97 16.11 -26.37
N ILE A 37 1.46 17.35 -26.49
CA ILE A 37 1.07 18.45 -25.58
C ILE A 37 -0.41 18.79 -25.77
N THR A 38 -0.89 18.89 -27.01
CA THR A 38 -2.29 19.17 -27.31
C THR A 38 -3.19 18.01 -26.87
N GLY A 39 -2.76 16.78 -27.11
CA GLY A 39 -3.46 15.57 -26.65
C GLY A 39 -3.51 15.48 -25.13
N TYR A 40 -2.42 15.81 -24.44
CA TYR A 40 -2.36 15.85 -22.98
C TYR A 40 -3.19 17.00 -22.40
N ALA A 41 -3.19 18.18 -23.03
CA ALA A 41 -4.05 19.30 -22.65
C ALA A 41 -5.54 18.98 -22.84
N ASN A 42 -5.92 18.40 -23.97
CA ASN A 42 -7.28 17.90 -24.22
C ASN A 42 -7.66 16.79 -23.25
N LEU A 43 -6.71 15.92 -22.87
CA LEU A 43 -6.93 14.89 -21.86
C LEU A 43 -7.21 15.52 -20.49
N ILE A 44 -6.43 16.52 -20.07
CA ILE A 44 -6.66 17.26 -18.83
C ILE A 44 -8.03 17.95 -18.85
N GLU A 45 -8.41 18.59 -19.95
CA GLU A 45 -9.69 19.29 -20.09
C GLU A 45 -10.88 18.31 -20.01
N ASN A 46 -10.73 17.08 -20.52
CA ASN A 46 -11.78 16.06 -20.46
C ASN A 46 -11.78 15.20 -19.18
N VAL A 47 -10.62 15.04 -18.53
CA VAL A 47 -10.45 14.25 -17.30
C VAL A 47 -10.77 15.10 -16.06
N PHE A 48 -10.52 16.40 -16.08
CA PHE A 48 -10.92 17.35 -15.04
C PHE A 48 -12.23 18.06 -15.40
N ASN A 49 -13.30 17.30 -15.61
CA ASN A 49 -14.63 17.85 -15.39
C ASN A 49 -14.85 17.96 -13.88
N PHE A 50 -14.54 19.14 -13.34
CA PHE A 50 -14.76 19.45 -11.94
C PHE A 50 -16.25 19.25 -11.59
N PRO A 51 -16.58 18.66 -10.43
CA PRO A 51 -17.94 18.73 -9.88
C PRO A 51 -18.42 20.18 -9.85
N SER A 52 -19.74 20.42 -9.92
CA SER A 52 -20.35 21.76 -9.98
C SER A 52 -19.85 22.76 -8.93
N ASP A 53 -19.26 22.25 -7.85
CA ASP A 53 -18.82 23.01 -6.68
C ASP A 53 -17.37 23.51 -6.79
N MET A 54 -16.64 23.13 -7.86
CA MET A 54 -15.28 23.57 -8.16
C MET A 54 -15.14 24.36 -9.47
N ALA A 55 -16.24 24.70 -10.15
CA ALA A 55 -16.16 25.53 -11.35
C ALA A 55 -15.64 26.94 -10.98
N PRO A 56 -14.46 27.38 -11.47
CA PRO A 56 -14.08 28.77 -11.35
C PRO A 56 -15.14 29.62 -12.08
N SER A 57 -15.59 30.70 -11.45
CA SER A 57 -16.57 31.60 -12.05
C SER A 57 -15.98 32.31 -13.27
N GLY A 58 -16.09 31.69 -14.44
CA GLY A 58 -15.69 32.27 -15.72
C GLY A 58 -15.57 31.22 -16.82
N ASN A 59 -16.17 31.50 -17.98
CA ASN A 59 -15.95 30.74 -19.22
C ASN A 59 -14.47 30.86 -19.63
N THR A 60 -13.66 29.85 -19.36
CA THR A 60 -12.26 29.81 -19.80
C THR A 60 -12.05 28.69 -20.82
N SER A 61 -12.31 28.99 -22.10
CA SER A 61 -11.59 28.32 -23.18
C SER A 61 -10.15 28.87 -23.19
N LEU A 62 -9.28 28.29 -22.36
CA LEU A 62 -7.98 28.90 -22.03
C LEU A 62 -6.76 28.25 -22.69
N PHE A 63 -6.91 27.61 -23.85
CA PHE A 63 -5.76 27.35 -24.72
C PHE A 63 -5.99 27.92 -26.12
N LYS A 64 -5.51 29.16 -26.32
CA LYS A 64 -5.21 29.62 -27.67
C LYS A 64 -4.07 28.76 -28.20
N GLN A 65 -4.29 28.12 -29.33
CA GLN A 65 -3.32 27.30 -30.03
C GLN A 65 -2.10 28.17 -30.40
N HIS A 66 -1.08 28.20 -29.55
CA HIS A 66 0.15 28.94 -29.82
C HIS A 66 1.04 28.09 -30.72
N ILE A 67 1.28 28.59 -31.93
CA ILE A 67 2.20 28.01 -32.90
C ILE A 67 3.62 28.30 -32.42
N TRP A 68 4.51 27.30 -32.46
CA TRP A 68 5.92 27.52 -32.17
C TRP A 68 6.51 28.55 -33.12
N GLU A 69 7.12 29.61 -32.57
CA GLU A 69 7.64 30.76 -33.30
C GLU A 69 8.99 30.45 -33.97
N TRP A 70 9.04 29.40 -34.80
CA TRP A 70 10.26 29.00 -35.54
C TRP A 70 10.77 30.08 -36.49
N TYR A 71 9.93 31.07 -36.82
CA TYR A 71 10.26 32.15 -37.74
C TYR A 71 11.42 33.04 -37.25
N TYR A 72 11.71 33.09 -35.94
CA TYR A 72 12.89 33.80 -35.43
C TYR A 72 14.22 33.17 -35.87
N PHE A 73 14.21 31.91 -36.28
CA PHE A 73 15.38 31.20 -36.80
C PHE A 73 15.46 31.24 -38.33
N HIS A 74 14.45 31.79 -39.00
CA HIS A 74 14.47 32.03 -40.43
C HIS A 74 15.12 33.37 -40.71
N ASN A 75 16.40 33.34 -41.08
CA ASN A 75 16.93 34.20 -42.12
C ASN A 75 18.16 33.54 -42.75
N ASP A 76 18.12 33.47 -44.08
CA ASP A 76 19.13 32.99 -45.03
C ASP A 76 19.22 31.47 -45.31
N GLU A 77 18.16 30.93 -45.94
CA GLU A 77 18.29 29.84 -46.90
C GLU A 77 17.96 30.36 -48.31
N ASN A 78 18.97 30.89 -48.99
CA ASN A 78 19.00 30.98 -50.46
C ASN A 78 20.40 30.57 -50.92
N ALA A 79 20.68 29.28 -50.89
CA ALA A 79 21.78 28.67 -51.64
C ALA A 79 21.47 27.19 -51.91
N SER A 80 20.69 27.00 -52.96
CA SER A 80 20.71 25.88 -53.93
C SER A 80 20.99 24.46 -53.43
N ASP A 81 19.99 23.63 -53.68
CA ASP A 81 20.06 22.17 -53.84
C ASP A 81 21.34 21.70 -54.56
N ARG A 82 22.06 20.78 -53.89
CA ARG A 82 22.74 19.67 -54.55
C ARG A 82 22.65 18.42 -53.68
N GLU A 83 21.88 17.46 -54.19
CA GLU A 83 22.05 16.04 -53.89
C GLU A 83 23.48 15.60 -54.28
N ASP A 84 24.18 14.87 -53.43
CA ASP A 84 24.36 13.40 -53.56
C ASP A 84 25.33 12.88 -52.47
N ARG A 85 25.04 11.66 -51.98
CA ARG A 85 25.91 10.63 -51.35
C ARG A 85 27.06 11.05 -50.42
N ASP A 86 27.01 10.58 -49.17
CA ASP A 86 27.64 9.30 -48.82
C ASP A 86 27.31 8.86 -47.39
N SER A 87 27.09 7.55 -47.26
CA SER A 87 26.90 6.84 -46.00
C SER A 87 28.23 6.65 -45.29
N SER A 88 28.37 7.18 -44.07
CA SER A 88 29.38 6.71 -43.13
C SER A 88 28.81 6.67 -41.71
N ASN A 89 28.30 5.49 -41.35
CA ASN A 89 27.98 5.11 -39.99
C ASN A 89 29.25 5.18 -39.13
N LEU A 90 29.28 6.08 -38.15
CA LEU A 90 30.32 6.11 -37.13
C LEU A 90 29.94 5.20 -35.96
N ASN A 91 30.69 4.12 -35.92
CA ASN A 91 30.88 3.05 -34.95
C ASN A 91 31.03 3.53 -33.49
N VAL A 92 30.05 3.25 -32.62
CA VAL A 92 30.17 3.42 -31.15
C VAL A 92 30.00 2.09 -30.39
N ILE A 93 29.78 0.98 -31.11
CA ILE A 93 29.56 -0.35 -30.52
C ILE A 93 30.84 -1.20 -30.47
N TYR A 94 31.86 -0.86 -31.28
CA TYR A 94 33.12 -1.62 -31.34
C TYR A 94 34.17 -1.26 -30.28
N GLU A 95 34.04 -0.14 -29.56
CA GLU A 95 35.01 0.23 -28.49
C GLU A 95 34.68 -0.38 -27.11
N LEU A 96 33.47 -0.93 -26.93
CA LEU A 96 33.01 -1.52 -25.66
C LEU A 96 33.26 -3.04 -25.58
N GLU A 97 33.30 -3.75 -26.71
CA GLU A 97 33.54 -5.20 -26.74
C GLU A 97 35.03 -5.58 -26.63
N GLU A 98 35.95 -4.67 -26.95
CA GLU A 98 37.40 -4.92 -26.88
C GLU A 98 37.97 -4.78 -25.45
N HIS A 99 37.23 -4.15 -24.53
CA HIS A 99 37.64 -3.96 -23.12
C HIS A 99 37.18 -5.08 -22.16
N MET A 100 36.39 -6.06 -22.63
CA MET A 100 35.91 -7.18 -21.81
C MET A 100 36.55 -8.54 -22.13
N GLY A 101 37.39 -8.63 -23.17
CA GLY A 101 37.98 -9.89 -23.63
C GLY A 101 39.26 -10.35 -22.94
N ASN A 102 39.85 -9.54 -22.04
CA ASN A 102 41.24 -9.75 -21.56
C ASN A 102 41.39 -10.26 -20.12
N LEU A 103 40.41 -10.97 -19.55
CA LEU A 103 40.47 -11.41 -18.15
C LEU A 103 40.11 -12.87 -17.86
N VAL A 104 40.24 -13.79 -18.82
CA VAL A 104 40.20 -15.24 -18.53
C VAL A 104 41.15 -16.02 -19.44
N SER A 105 42.41 -16.21 -19.01
CA SER A 105 43.20 -17.39 -19.38
C SER A 105 44.40 -17.57 -18.46
N LEU A 106 44.44 -18.73 -17.77
CA LEU A 106 45.55 -19.46 -17.13
C LEU A 106 44.91 -20.25 -15.97
N LYS A 107 44.82 -21.58 -15.95
CA LYS A 107 45.90 -22.55 -16.14
C LYS A 107 45.30 -23.98 -16.21
N ASN A 108 45.71 -24.77 -17.21
CA ASN A 108 45.57 -26.23 -17.24
C ASN A 108 46.76 -26.88 -16.51
N VAL A 109 46.56 -27.97 -15.75
CA VAL A 109 47.52 -29.10 -15.61
C VAL A 109 46.76 -30.39 -15.27
N SER A 110 47.22 -31.50 -15.87
CA SER A 110 46.85 -32.93 -15.80
C SER A 110 47.24 -33.60 -14.46
N ASP A 111 47.12 -34.89 -14.12
CA ASP A 111 46.93 -36.20 -14.79
C ASP A 111 46.49 -37.27 -13.74
N ASP A 112 45.82 -38.32 -14.21
CA ASP A 112 45.81 -39.77 -13.88
C ASP A 112 45.85 -40.43 -12.47
N ASN A 113 44.88 -41.36 -12.32
CA ASN A 113 44.88 -42.75 -11.80
C ASN A 113 45.33 -43.09 -10.35
N ASN A 114 44.46 -43.75 -9.55
CA ASN A 114 44.29 -45.22 -9.50
C ASN A 114 43.29 -45.66 -8.40
N GLU A 115 42.58 -46.76 -8.63
CA GLU A 115 41.68 -47.43 -7.69
C GLU A 115 42.41 -48.08 -6.50
N SER A 116 41.83 -47.96 -5.30
CA SER A 116 42.03 -48.92 -4.20
C SER A 116 40.72 -49.15 -3.44
N LEU A 117 40.33 -50.40 -3.32
CA LEU A 117 39.18 -50.89 -2.55
C LEU A 117 39.45 -50.74 -1.05
N GLU A 118 38.62 -49.99 -0.32
CA GLU A 118 38.58 -50.06 1.15
C GLU A 118 37.14 -50.09 1.70
N VAL A 119 36.99 -51.01 2.64
CA VAL A 119 35.92 -51.35 3.58
C VAL A 119 34.98 -50.21 3.98
N ASP A 120 33.67 -50.51 3.92
CA ASP A 120 32.52 -49.68 4.29
C ASP A 120 32.61 -49.18 5.75
N SER A 121 33.13 -47.97 5.93
CA SER A 121 33.16 -47.22 7.19
C SER A 121 32.53 -45.85 6.91
N PRO A 122 31.66 -45.31 7.80
CA PRO A 122 30.98 -44.04 7.56
C PRO A 122 31.99 -42.94 7.20
N THR A 123 31.75 -42.31 6.06
CA THR A 123 32.60 -41.25 5.50
C THR A 123 32.38 -39.95 6.28
N ASP A 124 33.32 -38.99 6.25
CA ASP A 124 33.11 -37.65 6.82
C ASP A 124 31.83 -36.98 6.27
N LEU A 125 31.48 -37.30 5.02
CA LEU A 125 30.25 -36.86 4.37
C LEU A 125 28.97 -37.46 4.99
N ASP A 126 29.04 -38.67 5.57
CA ASP A 126 27.92 -39.29 6.29
C ASP A 126 27.70 -38.62 7.66
N TRP A 127 28.78 -38.16 8.30
CA TRP A 127 28.71 -37.33 9.50
C TRP A 127 28.16 -35.93 9.19
N ASP A 128 28.58 -35.31 8.09
CA ASP A 128 28.01 -34.02 7.63
C ASP A 128 26.50 -34.11 7.42
N ILE A 129 26.00 -35.22 6.88
CA ILE A 129 24.57 -35.45 6.66
C ILE A 129 23.81 -35.60 7.99
N LEU A 130 24.35 -36.32 8.97
CA LEU A 130 23.74 -36.42 10.30
C LEU A 130 23.70 -35.06 11.00
N THR A 131 24.76 -34.27 10.82
CA THR A 131 24.86 -32.90 11.35
C THR A 131 23.87 -31.95 10.64
N GLU A 132 23.62 -32.14 9.33
CA GLU A 132 22.60 -31.40 8.58
C GLU A 132 21.17 -31.77 9.02
N ILE A 133 20.95 -33.04 9.38
CA ILE A 133 19.67 -33.52 9.93
C ILE A 133 19.44 -32.94 11.33
N GLU A 134 20.40 -33.05 12.25
CA GLU A 134 20.31 -32.44 13.58
C GLU A 134 20.17 -30.91 13.50
N GLY A 135 20.92 -30.26 12.60
CA GLY A 135 20.81 -28.83 12.34
C GLY A 135 19.44 -28.41 11.80
N SER A 136 18.80 -29.26 10.99
CA SER A 136 17.42 -29.03 10.53
C SER A 136 16.37 -29.24 11.63
N GLU A 137 16.58 -30.19 12.54
CA GLU A 137 15.67 -30.43 13.67
C GLU A 137 15.80 -29.35 14.75
N GLU A 138 16.98 -28.78 14.95
CA GLU A 138 17.21 -27.61 15.80
C GLU A 138 16.60 -26.33 15.21
N ALA A 139 16.75 -26.12 13.88
CA ALA A 139 16.08 -25.01 13.19
C ALA A 139 14.54 -25.14 13.29
N ASP A 140 14.00 -26.34 13.12
CA ASP A 140 12.57 -26.63 13.29
C ASP A 140 12.08 -26.32 14.73
N ARG A 141 12.90 -26.59 15.75
CA ARG A 141 12.57 -26.28 17.16
C ARG A 141 12.49 -24.77 17.38
N LEU A 142 13.46 -24.02 16.87
CA LEU A 142 13.51 -22.56 16.97
C LEU A 142 12.34 -21.90 16.22
N GLU A 143 11.90 -22.46 15.09
CA GLU A 143 10.72 -21.95 14.35
C GLU A 143 9.41 -22.24 15.08
N MET A 144 9.31 -23.37 15.79
CA MET A 144 8.14 -23.71 16.62
C MET A 144 8.06 -22.83 17.87
N GLU A 145 9.20 -22.47 18.45
CA GLU A 145 9.30 -21.46 19.50
C GLU A 145 8.94 -20.05 18.97
N GLU A 146 9.35 -19.68 17.74
CA GLU A 146 8.95 -18.42 17.08
C GLU A 146 7.43 -18.36 16.81
N MET A 147 6.76 -19.51 16.58
CA MET A 147 5.29 -19.58 16.45
C MET A 147 4.56 -19.41 17.79
N ALA A 148 5.13 -19.92 18.89
CA ALA A 148 4.60 -19.72 20.24
C ALA A 148 4.80 -18.28 20.72
N GLU A 149 5.89 -17.62 20.31
CA GLU A 149 6.15 -16.20 20.57
C GLU A 149 5.15 -15.25 19.88
N ARG A 150 4.50 -15.68 18.78
CA ARG A 150 3.41 -14.91 18.14
C ARG A 150 2.12 -14.88 18.96
N MET A 151 2.00 -15.73 19.98
CA MET A 151 0.76 -15.88 20.74
C MET A 151 0.60 -14.81 21.83
N GLU A 152 1.68 -14.13 22.25
CA GLU A 152 1.66 -12.95 23.12
C GLU A 152 3.10 -12.54 23.43
N LYS A 153 3.55 -11.34 23.01
CA LYS A 153 4.60 -10.63 23.77
C LYS A 153 4.73 -9.15 23.46
N HIS A 154 5.01 -8.43 24.55
CA HIS A 154 5.46 -7.04 24.58
C HIS A 154 6.69 -6.83 23.70
N ILE A 155 6.59 -5.86 22.81
CA ILE A 155 7.67 -5.33 21.97
C ILE A 155 8.75 -4.71 22.89
N GLY A 156 9.94 -5.31 22.95
CA GLY A 156 11.00 -4.74 23.79
C GLY A 156 12.36 -5.46 23.87
N GLU A 157 12.79 -6.25 22.89
CA GLU A 157 14.11 -6.91 22.96
C GLU A 157 14.95 -6.72 21.69
N TRP A 158 16.21 -6.29 21.89
CA TRP A 158 17.23 -6.03 20.85
C TRP A 158 17.48 -7.23 19.92
N ASP A 159 17.18 -8.44 20.37
CA ASP A 159 17.27 -9.66 19.58
C ASP A 159 16.31 -9.68 18.38
N VAL A 160 15.14 -9.04 18.48
CA VAL A 160 14.18 -8.92 17.37
C VAL A 160 14.74 -7.99 16.29
N ILE A 161 15.40 -6.89 16.69
CA ILE A 161 16.04 -5.95 15.77
C ILE A 161 17.22 -6.64 15.06
N TYR A 162 18.05 -7.37 15.81
CA TYR A 162 19.20 -8.08 15.26
C TYR A 162 18.78 -9.22 14.31
N ARG A 163 17.74 -9.99 14.67
CA ARG A 163 17.15 -11.02 13.80
C ARG A 163 16.53 -10.43 12.54
N ASN A 164 15.81 -9.30 12.65
CA ASN A 164 15.23 -8.61 11.50
C ASN A 164 16.29 -8.03 10.57
N ALA A 165 17.36 -7.42 11.11
CA ALA A 165 18.50 -6.96 10.32
C ALA A 165 19.17 -8.11 9.56
N ARG A 166 19.32 -9.28 10.20
CA ARG A 166 19.92 -10.48 9.59
C ARG A 166 19.00 -11.18 8.59
N LYS A 167 17.67 -11.20 8.82
CA LYS A 167 16.65 -11.66 7.83
C LYS A 167 16.64 -10.73 6.60
N ALA A 168 16.72 -9.41 6.80
CA ALA A 168 16.82 -8.42 5.71
C ALA A 168 18.16 -8.48 4.96
N GLU A 169 19.22 -8.99 5.60
CA GLU A 169 20.50 -9.27 4.94
C GLU A 169 20.46 -10.57 4.12
N LYS A 170 19.72 -11.60 4.57
CA LYS A 170 19.52 -12.88 3.86
C LYS A 170 18.55 -12.82 2.68
N LEU A 171 17.58 -11.88 2.67
CA LEU A 171 16.68 -11.64 1.52
C LEU A 171 17.35 -10.92 0.33
N ARG A 172 18.65 -10.64 0.43
CA ARG A 172 19.47 -10.25 -0.73
C ARG A 172 19.44 -11.40 -1.73
N PHE A 173 18.67 -11.28 -2.80
CA PHE A 173 19.13 -11.51 -4.18
C PHE A 173 18.04 -11.36 -5.26
N GLU A 174 16.80 -11.00 -4.93
CA GLU A 174 15.77 -10.80 -5.97
C GLU A 174 15.26 -9.34 -6.00
N THR A 175 15.90 -8.57 -6.90
CA THR A 175 15.31 -7.45 -7.67
C THR A 175 14.65 -6.30 -6.91
N ASN A 176 15.46 -5.48 -6.23
CA ASN A 176 15.67 -4.08 -6.58
C ASN A 176 16.78 -3.51 -5.70
N GLU A 177 17.57 -2.60 -6.25
CA GLU A 177 18.51 -1.77 -5.49
C GLU A 177 17.78 -1.22 -4.25
N ARG A 178 18.34 -1.44 -3.06
CA ARG A 178 17.76 -0.96 -1.79
C ARG A 178 17.39 0.52 -1.93
N ASP A 179 16.10 0.82 -1.76
CA ASP A 179 15.65 2.19 -1.56
C ASP A 179 16.21 2.68 -0.21
N GLU A 180 16.87 3.84 -0.20
CA GLU A 180 17.39 4.49 1.02
C GLU A 180 16.25 4.65 2.06
N GLY A 181 15.01 4.79 1.59
CA GLY A 181 13.82 4.91 2.42
C GLY A 181 13.55 3.73 3.35
N GLU A 182 13.83 2.46 2.99
CA GLU A 182 13.64 1.32 3.90
C GLU A 182 14.66 1.32 5.06
N LEU A 183 15.90 1.73 4.76
CA LEU A 183 16.97 1.84 5.74
C LEU A 183 16.72 2.99 6.72
N GLU A 184 16.35 4.17 6.22
CA GLU A 184 15.98 5.33 7.05
C GLU A 184 14.77 5.05 7.96
N ARG A 185 13.92 4.13 7.53
CA ARG A 185 12.76 3.65 8.26
C ARG A 185 13.11 2.66 9.38
N THR A 186 14.28 2.04 9.34
CA THR A 186 14.66 1.04 10.34
C THR A 186 14.94 1.73 11.68
N GLY A 187 14.11 1.47 12.70
CA GLY A 187 14.25 2.05 14.05
C GLY A 187 13.25 3.16 14.41
N GLN A 188 12.38 3.56 13.48
CA GLN A 188 11.30 4.51 13.76
C GLN A 188 10.06 3.82 14.35
N PRO A 189 9.36 4.46 15.31
CA PRO A 189 8.18 3.89 15.97
C PRO A 189 6.88 4.02 15.16
N LEU A 190 6.80 4.96 14.21
CA LEU A 190 5.59 5.29 13.46
C LEU A 190 5.83 5.19 11.94
N CYS A 191 4.91 4.58 11.19
CA CYS A 191 4.85 4.66 9.73
C CYS A 191 3.45 5.07 9.28
N ILE A 192 3.35 6.11 8.44
CA ILE A 192 2.09 6.59 7.86
C ILE A 192 1.98 6.10 6.42
N TYR A 193 0.95 5.31 6.12
CA TYR A 193 0.66 4.83 4.78
C TYR A 193 -0.19 5.83 4.01
N GLU A 194 0.33 6.31 2.89
CA GLU A 194 -0.40 7.21 2.00
C GLU A 194 -1.11 6.41 0.92
N ILE A 195 -2.43 6.27 1.06
CA ILE A 195 -3.22 5.49 0.12
C ILE A 195 -3.45 6.33 -1.13
N TYR A 196 -3.18 5.76 -2.30
CA TYR A 196 -3.41 6.43 -3.56
C TYR A 196 -3.91 5.51 -4.66
N ASN A 197 -4.62 6.12 -5.61
CA ASN A 197 -5.13 5.44 -6.80
C ASN A 197 -4.61 6.14 -8.06
N GLY A 198 -3.76 5.45 -8.82
CA GLY A 198 -3.24 5.94 -10.10
C GLY A 198 -2.03 6.87 -9.98
N ALA A 199 -1.35 7.07 -11.11
CA ALA A 199 -0.14 7.89 -11.18
C ALA A 199 -0.39 9.39 -11.00
N GLY A 200 -1.64 9.85 -11.20
CA GLY A 200 -2.02 11.26 -10.99
C GLY A 200 -1.90 11.72 -9.54
N ALA A 201 -1.87 10.79 -8.59
CA ALA A 201 -1.71 11.09 -7.17
C ALA A 201 -0.25 11.33 -6.75
N TRP A 202 0.73 10.92 -7.55
CA TRP A 202 2.16 10.97 -7.17
C TRP A 202 2.66 12.35 -6.70
N PRO A 203 2.27 13.49 -7.31
CA PRO A 203 2.71 14.81 -6.85
C PRO A 203 2.20 15.19 -5.46
N PHE A 204 1.17 14.51 -4.96
CA PHE A 204 0.56 14.76 -3.65
C PHE A 204 1.13 13.88 -2.54
N LEU A 205 1.99 12.92 -2.89
CA LEU A 205 2.61 12.01 -1.94
C LEU A 205 3.87 12.61 -1.35
N HIS A 206 4.05 12.38 -0.06
CA HIS A 206 5.22 12.84 0.66
C HIS A 206 6.44 11.98 0.29
N HIS A 207 7.60 12.62 0.43
CA HIS A 207 8.90 11.98 0.36
C HIS A 207 9.52 12.07 1.75
N GLY A 208 9.94 10.93 2.30
CA GLY A 208 10.55 10.86 3.62
C GLY A 208 10.35 9.50 4.27
N SER A 209 11.00 9.28 5.40
CA SER A 209 10.95 8.02 6.14
C SER A 209 9.63 7.82 6.92
N LEU A 210 8.97 8.90 7.33
CA LEU A 210 7.68 8.83 8.04
C LEU A 210 6.55 8.27 7.16
N TYR A 211 6.60 8.56 5.85
CA TYR A 211 5.55 8.22 4.90
C TYR A 211 5.95 7.03 4.01
N ARG A 212 4.98 6.20 3.69
CA ARG A 212 5.12 5.10 2.73
C ARG A 212 3.91 5.05 1.81
N GLY A 213 4.12 5.09 0.49
CA GLY A 213 3.02 5.02 -0.44
C GLY A 213 2.35 3.65 -0.43
N LEU A 214 1.03 3.62 -0.59
CA LEU A 214 0.22 2.41 -0.69
C LEU A 214 -0.66 2.49 -1.94
N SER A 215 -0.22 1.80 -3.00
CA SER A 215 -0.90 1.83 -4.29
C SER A 215 -2.06 0.84 -4.33
N LEU A 216 -3.25 1.32 -4.69
CA LEU A 216 -4.41 0.47 -4.99
C LEU A 216 -4.36 -0.18 -6.38
N LEU A 217 -3.29 0.10 -7.16
CA LEU A 217 -3.08 -0.43 -8.50
C LEU A 217 -1.60 -0.82 -8.69
N THR A 218 -1.31 -2.09 -8.96
CA THR A 218 0.07 -2.56 -9.19
C THR A 218 0.81 -1.75 -10.25
N LYS A 219 0.13 -1.40 -11.36
CA LYS A 219 0.72 -0.64 -12.48
C LYS A 219 0.93 0.84 -12.19
N ALA A 220 0.31 1.37 -11.14
CA ALA A 220 0.41 2.78 -10.76
C ALA A 220 1.48 3.05 -9.70
N ARG A 221 2.23 2.02 -9.28
CA ARG A 221 3.28 2.16 -8.27
C ARG A 221 4.39 3.08 -8.76
N ARG A 222 4.88 3.97 -7.89
CA ARG A 222 6.06 4.80 -8.17
C ARG A 222 7.27 3.90 -8.41
N LEU A 223 7.95 4.07 -9.55
CA LEU A 223 9.04 3.18 -10.00
C LEU A 223 10.28 3.18 -9.10
N LYS A 224 10.51 4.26 -8.35
CA LYS A 224 11.72 4.48 -7.54
C LYS A 224 11.41 4.72 -6.06
N SER A 225 10.24 4.27 -5.60
CA SER A 225 9.80 4.42 -4.22
C SER A 225 9.46 3.05 -3.65
N ASP A 226 9.77 2.83 -2.39
CA ASP A 226 9.29 1.71 -1.58
C ASP A 226 7.78 1.83 -1.26
N ASP A 227 6.99 1.93 -2.31
CA ASP A 227 5.54 1.90 -2.21
C ASP A 227 5.04 0.45 -2.13
N VAL A 228 4.10 0.23 -1.23
CA VAL A 228 3.43 -1.06 -1.06
C VAL A 228 2.41 -1.26 -2.16
N ASP A 229 2.40 -2.46 -2.75
CA ASP A 229 1.34 -2.86 -3.68
C ASP A 229 0.18 -3.53 -2.92
N ALA A 230 -0.92 -2.80 -2.73
CA ALA A 230 -2.10 -3.29 -2.04
C ALA A 230 -2.72 -4.50 -2.75
N VAL A 231 -2.66 -4.56 -4.09
CA VAL A 231 -3.30 -5.61 -4.90
C VAL A 231 -2.59 -6.94 -4.73
N SER A 232 -1.25 -6.94 -4.67
CA SER A 232 -0.49 -8.16 -4.42
C SER A 232 -0.77 -8.76 -3.04
N ARG A 233 -1.10 -7.93 -2.05
CA ARG A 233 -1.42 -8.35 -0.69
C ARG A 233 -2.88 -8.72 -0.51
N LEU A 234 -3.79 -8.01 -1.16
CA LEU A 234 -5.21 -8.26 -1.10
C LEU A 234 -5.75 -8.44 -2.52
N PRO A 235 -5.73 -9.68 -3.06
CA PRO A 235 -6.09 -9.97 -4.45
C PRO A 235 -7.50 -9.48 -4.85
N LEU A 236 -8.41 -9.31 -3.88
CA LEU A 236 -9.72 -8.70 -4.05
C LEU A 236 -9.65 -7.33 -4.78
N LEU A 237 -8.60 -6.54 -4.55
CA LEU A 237 -8.42 -5.22 -5.15
C LEU A 237 -8.02 -5.25 -6.63
N ASN A 238 -7.71 -6.43 -7.16
CA ASN A 238 -7.45 -6.61 -8.59
C ASN A 238 -8.75 -6.41 -9.39
N GLU A 239 -9.88 -6.82 -8.82
CA GLU A 239 -11.21 -6.59 -9.40
C GLU A 239 -11.60 -5.11 -9.26
N THR A 240 -11.91 -4.47 -10.39
CA THR A 240 -12.32 -3.05 -10.43
C THR A 240 -13.53 -2.80 -9.53
N TYR A 241 -14.51 -3.70 -9.55
CA TYR A 241 -15.72 -3.58 -8.74
C TYR A 241 -15.41 -3.43 -7.25
N TYR A 242 -14.62 -4.34 -6.67
CA TYR A 242 -14.29 -4.30 -5.25
C TYR A 242 -13.31 -3.19 -4.90
N ARG A 243 -12.36 -2.89 -5.77
CA ARG A 243 -11.44 -1.75 -5.58
C ARG A 243 -12.20 -0.43 -5.52
N ASP A 244 -13.17 -0.22 -6.41
CA ASP A 244 -13.90 1.03 -6.50
C ASP A 244 -14.92 1.14 -5.36
N ILE A 245 -15.61 0.05 -4.99
CA ILE A 245 -16.61 0.07 -3.91
C ILE A 245 -15.99 0.26 -2.52
N LEU A 246 -14.80 -0.33 -2.27
CA LEU A 246 -14.05 -0.22 -1.02
C LEU A 246 -13.17 1.04 -0.98
N CYS A 247 -12.71 1.55 -2.12
CA CYS A 247 -11.73 2.64 -2.20
C CYS A 247 -10.52 2.43 -1.26
N GLU A 248 -10.23 3.43 -0.44
CA GLU A 248 -9.05 3.51 0.41
C GLU A 248 -9.11 2.52 1.58
N ILE A 249 -10.30 2.16 2.08
CA ILE A 249 -10.40 1.14 3.14
C ILE A 249 -9.90 -0.23 2.66
N GLY A 250 -9.99 -0.51 1.35
CA GLY A 250 -9.37 -1.69 0.76
C GLY A 250 -7.85 -1.71 0.93
N GLY A 251 -7.19 -0.55 0.82
CA GLY A 251 -5.78 -0.39 1.12
C GLY A 251 -5.49 -0.65 2.60
N VAL A 252 -6.31 -0.12 3.50
CA VAL A 252 -6.20 -0.36 4.95
C VAL A 252 -6.25 -1.86 5.27
N PHE A 253 -7.19 -2.59 4.66
CA PHE A 253 -7.28 -4.06 4.78
C PHE A 253 -6.03 -4.77 4.22
N SER A 254 -5.46 -4.29 3.11
CA SER A 254 -4.26 -4.89 2.52
C SER A 254 -3.02 -4.81 3.43
N ILE A 255 -2.93 -3.79 4.29
CA ILE A 255 -1.85 -3.67 5.28
C ILE A 255 -2.07 -4.61 6.45
N ALA A 256 -3.30 -4.75 6.91
CA ALA A 256 -3.64 -5.68 7.99
C ALA A 256 -3.46 -7.15 7.57
N ASN A 257 -3.68 -7.47 6.29
CA ASN A 257 -3.48 -8.81 5.76
C ASN A 257 -2.01 -9.21 5.85
N GLY A 258 -1.62 -10.07 6.80
CA GLY A 258 -0.22 -10.44 7.04
C GLY A 258 0.65 -9.26 7.51
N ILE A 259 0.16 -8.50 8.50
CA ILE A 259 0.79 -7.26 9.00
C ILE A 259 2.27 -7.44 9.39
N ASP A 260 2.63 -8.55 10.01
CA ASP A 260 4.00 -8.83 10.48
C ASP A 260 5.04 -8.87 9.35
N ASN A 261 4.61 -9.13 8.12
CA ASN A 261 5.48 -9.20 6.95
C ASN A 261 5.88 -7.80 6.45
N ILE A 262 5.12 -6.76 6.79
CA ILE A 262 5.28 -5.41 6.23
C ILE A 262 5.45 -4.32 7.26
N HIS A 263 4.75 -4.45 8.39
CA HIS A 263 4.68 -3.44 9.43
C HIS A 263 5.03 -4.09 10.77
N LYS A 264 6.24 -3.78 11.26
CA LYS A 264 6.77 -4.29 12.53
C LYS A 264 6.87 -3.19 13.59
N ARG A 265 6.18 -2.07 13.40
CA ARG A 265 6.27 -0.89 14.27
C ARG A 265 5.13 -0.88 15.28
N PRO A 266 5.34 -0.22 16.44
CA PRO A 266 4.29 -0.09 17.45
C PRO A 266 3.15 0.85 17.02
N TRP A 267 3.39 1.78 16.09
CA TRP A 267 2.39 2.73 15.61
C TRP A 267 2.24 2.72 14.10
N ILE A 268 0.99 2.81 13.67
CA ILE A 268 0.58 2.83 12.27
C ILE A 268 -0.34 4.02 12.01
N GLY A 269 -0.13 4.67 10.88
CA GLY A 269 -0.98 5.75 10.39
C GLY A 269 -1.44 5.53 8.97
N PHE A 270 -2.47 6.28 8.61
CA PHE A 270 -2.95 6.39 7.25
C PHE A 270 -3.16 7.85 6.89
N GLN A 271 -3.07 8.14 5.60
CA GLN A 271 -3.43 9.41 5.01
C GLN A 271 -3.97 9.17 3.60
N SER A 272 -5.13 9.72 3.28
CA SER A 272 -5.56 9.81 1.88
C SER A 272 -4.64 10.77 1.13
N TRP A 273 -4.26 10.43 -0.11
CA TRP A 273 -3.63 11.39 -1.03
C TRP A 273 -4.43 12.69 -1.20
N ARG A 274 -5.75 12.66 -0.96
CA ARG A 274 -6.65 13.82 -1.00
C ARG A 274 -6.37 14.83 0.11
N ALA A 275 -5.78 14.41 1.23
CA ALA A 275 -5.45 15.29 2.35
C ALA A 275 -4.48 16.40 1.90
N THR A 276 -3.44 16.05 1.13
CA THR A 276 -2.51 17.02 0.54
C THR A 276 -3.22 17.97 -0.42
N GLY A 277 -4.12 17.45 -1.26
CA GLY A 277 -4.92 18.26 -2.20
C GLY A 277 -5.83 19.27 -1.49
N ARG A 278 -6.32 18.93 -0.30
CA ARG A 278 -7.12 19.83 0.56
C ARG A 278 -6.29 20.68 1.52
N LYS A 279 -4.95 20.61 1.44
CA LYS A 279 -4.02 21.32 2.34
C LYS A 279 -4.26 21.01 3.83
N VAL A 280 -4.64 19.77 4.11
CA VAL A 280 -4.80 19.25 5.48
C VAL A 280 -3.77 18.18 5.78
N SER A 281 -2.67 18.10 5.03
CA SER A 281 -1.53 17.24 5.37
C SER A 281 -0.71 17.87 6.51
N LEU A 282 -0.11 17.04 7.35
CA LEU A 282 0.74 17.52 8.44
C LEU A 282 1.94 18.32 7.91
N SER A 283 2.24 19.43 8.55
CA SER A 283 3.50 20.14 8.37
C SER A 283 4.64 19.41 9.08
N LYS A 284 5.89 19.67 8.70
CA LYS A 284 7.07 19.12 9.40
C LYS A 284 7.07 19.38 10.91
N ARG A 285 6.49 20.51 11.33
CA ARG A 285 6.34 20.85 12.75
C ARG A 285 5.31 19.94 13.42
N ALA A 286 4.16 19.73 12.78
CA ALA A 286 3.13 18.84 13.29
C ALA A 286 3.59 17.36 13.30
N GLU A 287 4.34 16.93 12.29
CA GLU A 287 5.00 15.62 12.25
C GLU A 287 5.90 15.41 13.47
N GLN A 288 6.78 16.37 13.78
CA GLN A 288 7.66 16.32 14.95
C GLN A 288 6.88 16.25 16.26
N THR A 289 5.87 17.10 16.44
CA THR A 289 5.04 17.08 17.65
C THR A 289 4.32 15.74 17.82
N LEU A 290 3.84 15.15 16.72
CA LEU A 290 3.19 13.84 16.73
C LEU A 290 4.16 12.72 17.13
N GLU A 291 5.38 12.71 16.57
CA GLU A 291 6.42 11.75 16.96
C GLU A 291 6.83 11.89 18.43
N GLU A 292 6.97 13.12 18.93
CA GLU A 292 7.25 13.40 20.35
C GLU A 292 6.12 12.90 21.26
N ALA A 293 4.86 13.13 20.87
CA ALA A 293 3.70 12.68 21.62
C ALA A 293 3.58 11.15 21.65
N ILE A 294 3.94 10.48 20.56
CA ILE A 294 3.98 9.01 20.47
C ILE A 294 5.09 8.43 21.35
N ASN A 295 6.28 9.02 21.32
CA ASN A 295 7.40 8.60 22.17
C ASN A 295 7.12 8.82 23.66
N GLY A 296 6.39 9.88 24.01
CA GLY A 296 5.98 10.18 25.39
C GLY A 296 4.82 9.32 25.90
N ASN A 297 4.04 8.69 25.02
CA ASN A 297 2.85 7.95 25.39
C ASN A 297 3.07 6.43 25.36
N THR A 298 3.51 5.87 26.48
CA THR A 298 3.85 4.44 26.58
C THR A 298 2.69 3.56 27.09
N LYS A 299 1.52 4.11 27.42
CA LYS A 299 0.47 3.37 28.18
C LYS A 299 -0.99 3.59 27.76
N GLY A 300 -1.32 4.59 26.94
CA GLY A 300 -2.72 4.89 26.57
C GLY A 300 -3.05 4.53 25.12
N ASP A 301 -4.19 3.86 24.90
CA ASP A 301 -4.77 3.68 23.57
C ASP A 301 -5.37 5.00 23.06
N VAL A 302 -4.59 5.69 22.23
CA VAL A 302 -4.89 7.02 21.68
C VAL A 302 -4.94 6.96 20.16
N ILE A 303 -5.85 7.71 19.58
CA ILE A 303 -5.91 7.97 18.14
C ILE A 303 -5.63 9.44 17.93
N TYR A 304 -4.57 9.73 17.19
CA TYR A 304 -4.28 11.06 16.69
C TYR A 304 -4.91 11.22 15.31
N PHE A 305 -5.58 12.33 15.04
CA PHE A 305 -6.16 12.63 13.72
C PHE A 305 -6.01 14.11 13.39
N TRP A 306 -5.95 14.47 12.11
CA TRP A 306 -5.66 15.86 11.70
C TRP A 306 -6.53 16.39 10.57
N ALA A 307 -7.08 15.53 9.71
CA ALA A 307 -8.16 15.93 8.83
C ALA A 307 -9.48 15.72 9.56
N HIS A 308 -10.32 16.75 9.63
CA HIS A 308 -11.65 16.65 10.23
C HIS A 308 -12.75 16.78 9.18
N LEU A 309 -13.94 16.28 9.52
CA LEU A 309 -15.17 16.52 8.79
C LEU A 309 -15.49 18.02 8.89
N ASP A 310 -15.12 18.78 7.87
CA ASP A 310 -15.43 20.21 7.77
C ASP A 310 -16.66 20.43 6.89
N VAL A 311 -17.60 21.25 7.37
CA VAL A 311 -18.73 21.71 6.56
C VAL A 311 -18.22 22.94 5.83
N ASP A 312 -18.24 22.95 4.50
CA ASP A 312 -18.20 24.23 3.80
C ASP A 312 -19.35 25.08 4.35
N ALA A 313 -19.01 26.07 5.18
CA ALA A 313 -19.93 26.95 5.91
C ALA A 313 -20.85 27.80 4.99
N GLY A 314 -20.83 27.53 3.68
CA GLY A 314 -21.66 28.17 2.66
C GLY A 314 -23.05 27.56 2.45
N LEU A 315 -23.31 26.31 2.87
CA LEU A 315 -24.60 25.64 2.63
C LEU A 315 -25.50 25.51 3.87
N ALA A 316 -24.94 25.55 5.08
CA ALA A 316 -25.70 25.55 6.32
C ALA A 316 -25.86 26.99 6.83
N GLY A 317 -27.09 27.51 6.77
CA GLY A 317 -27.44 28.78 7.41
C GLY A 317 -26.93 28.84 8.85
N ARG A 318 -26.34 29.99 9.20
CA ARG A 318 -25.52 30.35 10.37
C ARG A 318 -25.88 29.87 11.79
N ASN A 319 -26.89 29.02 12.02
CA ASN A 319 -27.42 28.76 13.36
C ASN A 319 -27.63 27.29 13.77
N ASN A 320 -27.41 26.27 12.92
CA ASN A 320 -27.55 24.86 13.32
C ASN A 320 -26.24 24.10 13.06
N ALA A 321 -25.47 23.82 14.12
CA ALA A 321 -24.34 22.89 14.03
C ALA A 321 -24.84 21.52 13.55
N LEU A 322 -24.28 21.01 12.45
CA LEU A 322 -24.66 19.70 11.93
C LEU A 322 -24.16 18.60 12.88
N THR A 323 -25.03 17.64 13.19
CA THR A 323 -24.68 16.46 14.00
C THR A 323 -23.78 15.51 13.21
N PHE A 324 -23.04 14.62 13.89
CA PHE A 324 -22.23 13.59 13.21
C PHE A 324 -23.03 12.79 12.17
N TRP A 325 -24.20 12.27 12.58
CA TRP A 325 -25.04 11.48 11.68
C TRP A 325 -25.66 12.32 10.57
N SER A 326 -26.01 13.58 10.84
CA SER A 326 -26.46 14.52 9.81
C SER A 326 -25.38 14.78 8.75
N MET A 327 -24.13 14.93 9.18
CA MET A 327 -22.99 15.06 8.27
C MET A 327 -22.84 13.79 7.41
N CYS A 328 -22.90 12.62 8.05
CA CYS A 328 -22.81 11.36 7.34
C CYS A 328 -23.94 11.18 6.32
N ASP A 329 -25.17 11.58 6.67
CA ASP A 329 -26.32 11.56 5.78
C ASP A 329 -26.09 12.48 4.57
N ILE A 330 -25.59 13.71 4.76
CA ILE A 330 -25.23 14.63 3.66
C ILE A 330 -24.19 14.01 2.73
N LEU A 331 -23.18 13.35 3.29
CA LEU A 331 -22.13 12.69 2.51
C LEU A 331 -22.61 11.42 1.78
N ASN A 332 -23.70 10.76 2.21
CA ASN A 332 -24.12 9.47 1.66
C ASN A 332 -25.57 9.47 1.17
N GLY A 333 -25.97 10.53 0.46
CA GLY A 333 -27.29 10.59 -0.19
C GLY A 333 -28.49 10.52 0.75
N GLY A 334 -28.32 10.85 2.04
CA GLY A 334 -29.36 10.85 3.06
C GLY A 334 -29.57 9.51 3.78
N ASN A 335 -28.85 8.44 3.41
CA ASN A 335 -29.13 7.09 3.90
C ASN A 335 -28.09 6.55 4.90
N CYS A 336 -27.07 7.32 5.27
CA CYS A 336 -25.99 6.82 6.14
C CYS A 336 -26.52 6.23 7.44
N ARG A 337 -27.42 6.93 8.14
CA ARG A 337 -27.97 6.46 9.42
C ARG A 337 -28.63 5.10 9.32
N ASN A 338 -29.49 4.95 8.32
CA ASN A 338 -30.26 3.72 8.11
C ASN A 338 -29.32 2.58 7.70
N SER A 339 -28.43 2.82 6.74
CA SER A 339 -27.46 1.82 6.30
C SER A 339 -26.49 1.40 7.40
N PHE A 340 -26.03 2.34 8.23
CA PHE A 340 -25.18 2.02 9.38
C PHE A 340 -25.95 1.17 10.40
N GLN A 341 -27.15 1.60 10.77
CA GLN A 341 -27.99 0.89 11.73
C GLN A 341 -28.33 -0.52 11.24
N ASP A 342 -28.68 -0.68 9.97
CA ASP A 342 -29.03 -1.98 9.38
C ASP A 342 -27.80 -2.89 9.26
N ALA A 343 -26.64 -2.35 8.86
CA ALA A 343 -25.40 -3.10 8.78
C ALA A 343 -24.95 -3.54 10.18
N PHE A 344 -24.98 -2.63 11.16
CA PHE A 344 -24.65 -2.93 12.55
C PHE A 344 -25.61 -3.98 13.14
N ARG A 345 -26.91 -3.87 12.85
CA ARG A 345 -27.91 -4.86 13.25
C ARG A 345 -27.58 -6.24 12.69
N ARG A 346 -27.29 -6.30 11.39
CA ARG A 346 -26.96 -7.55 10.70
C ARG A 346 -25.68 -8.17 11.26
N MET A 347 -24.65 -7.36 11.47
CA MET A 347 -23.35 -7.81 11.98
C MET A 347 -23.47 -8.53 13.32
N TYR A 348 -24.28 -8.01 14.24
CA TYR A 348 -24.50 -8.60 15.56
C TYR A 348 -25.72 -9.52 15.66
N GLY A 349 -26.40 -9.83 14.54
CA GLY A 349 -27.61 -10.68 14.55
C GLY A 349 -28.77 -10.11 15.39
N LEU A 350 -28.89 -8.78 15.47
CA LEU A 350 -29.87 -8.12 16.34
C LEU A 350 -31.28 -8.09 15.70
N PRO A 351 -32.37 -8.15 16.50
CA PRO A 351 -33.73 -8.04 15.99
C PRO A 351 -34.03 -6.72 15.25
N SER A 352 -34.90 -6.78 14.23
CA SER A 352 -35.26 -5.63 13.38
C SER A 352 -35.90 -4.45 14.12
N HIS A 353 -36.61 -4.71 15.21
CA HIS A 353 -37.29 -3.67 16.00
C HIS A 353 -36.36 -2.87 16.93
N LEU A 354 -35.10 -3.30 17.11
CA LEU A 354 -34.15 -2.57 17.93
C LEU A 354 -33.56 -1.39 17.14
N GLU A 355 -33.59 -0.22 17.75
CA GLU A 355 -32.82 0.95 17.31
C GLU A 355 -31.36 0.78 17.77
N VAL A 356 -30.47 0.53 16.80
CA VAL A 356 -29.08 0.17 17.05
C VAL A 356 -28.10 1.16 16.42
N LEU A 357 -28.48 2.43 16.40
CA LEU A 357 -27.60 3.52 15.98
C LEU A 357 -26.76 4.02 17.17
N PRO A 358 -25.43 3.91 17.14
CA PRO A 358 -24.60 4.38 18.23
C PRO A 358 -24.70 5.92 18.41
N PRO A 359 -24.92 6.43 19.63
CA PRO A 359 -25.09 7.86 19.87
C PRO A 359 -23.76 8.60 19.75
N MET A 360 -23.74 9.65 18.91
CA MET A 360 -22.58 10.50 18.69
C MET A 360 -22.89 11.92 19.21
N PRO A 361 -22.07 12.50 20.12
CA PRO A 361 -22.38 13.74 20.82
C PRO A 361 -22.28 14.99 19.93
N GLN A 362 -22.92 16.07 20.39
CA GLN A 362 -22.77 17.44 19.87
C GLN A 362 -22.06 18.30 20.92
N ASP A 363 -20.88 17.87 21.35
CA ASP A 363 -20.06 18.53 22.38
C ASP A 363 -19.08 19.56 21.79
N GLY A 364 -19.19 19.84 20.48
CA GLY A 364 -18.32 20.75 19.75
C GLY A 364 -16.99 20.15 19.30
N GLY A 365 -16.76 18.85 19.53
CA GLY A 365 -15.54 18.19 19.07
C GLY A 365 -15.52 17.89 17.57
N HIS A 366 -14.31 17.77 17.02
CA HIS A 366 -14.07 17.42 15.63
C HIS A 366 -14.00 15.90 15.43
N TRP A 367 -14.43 15.45 14.26
CA TRP A 367 -14.42 14.04 13.86
C TRP A 367 -13.44 13.83 12.71
N SER A 368 -12.68 12.74 12.73
CA SER A 368 -11.70 12.38 11.70
C SER A 368 -12.34 12.21 10.32
N ALA A 369 -11.61 12.59 9.27
CA ALA A 369 -11.96 12.38 7.86
C ALA A 369 -10.75 11.89 7.04
N LEU A 370 -10.97 11.53 5.77
CA LEU A 370 -9.91 11.22 4.78
C LEU A 370 -8.88 10.18 5.23
N HIS A 371 -9.30 9.22 6.07
CA HIS A 371 -8.43 8.24 6.73
C HIS A 371 -7.14 8.84 7.31
N SER A 372 -7.21 10.06 7.82
CA SER A 372 -6.05 10.85 8.27
C SER A 372 -5.85 10.74 9.77
N TRP A 373 -5.34 9.60 10.20
CA TRP A 373 -5.18 9.25 11.61
C TRP A 373 -3.98 8.32 11.85
N VAL A 374 -3.52 8.27 13.10
CA VAL A 374 -2.45 7.42 13.62
C VAL A 374 -2.91 6.78 14.93
N MET A 375 -2.66 5.49 15.11
CA MET A 375 -2.98 4.75 16.32
C MET A 375 -1.97 3.60 16.59
N PRO A 376 -1.95 3.03 17.80
CA PRO A 376 -1.16 1.83 18.07
C PRO A 376 -1.55 0.69 17.15
N THR A 377 -0.59 -0.14 16.74
CA THR A 377 -0.82 -1.27 15.84
C THR A 377 -1.83 -2.27 16.40
N SER A 378 -1.89 -2.45 17.73
CA SER A 378 -2.92 -3.26 18.40
C SER A 378 -4.34 -2.69 18.18
N SER A 379 -4.51 -1.40 18.43
CA SER A 379 -5.76 -0.66 18.20
C SER A 379 -6.18 -0.71 16.72
N PHE A 380 -5.22 -0.62 15.81
CA PHE A 380 -5.46 -0.75 14.37
C PHE A 380 -6.05 -2.12 14.00
N LEU A 381 -5.49 -3.21 14.53
CA LEU A 381 -6.00 -4.56 14.25
C LEU A 381 -7.43 -4.75 14.78
N GLU A 382 -7.74 -4.21 15.96
CA GLU A 382 -9.11 -4.21 16.49
C GLU A 382 -10.08 -3.43 15.60
N PHE A 383 -9.67 -2.27 15.10
CA PHE A 383 -10.45 -1.49 14.15
C PHE A 383 -10.69 -2.24 12.85
N VAL A 384 -9.66 -2.94 12.33
CA VAL A 384 -9.78 -3.73 11.10
C VAL A 384 -10.75 -4.90 11.28
N MET A 385 -10.68 -5.65 12.38
CA MET A 385 -11.64 -6.72 12.68
C MET A 385 -13.08 -6.19 12.66
N PHE A 386 -13.35 -5.09 13.36
CA PHE A 386 -14.67 -4.44 13.34
C PHE A 386 -15.10 -4.01 11.93
N SER A 387 -14.23 -3.28 11.22
CA SER A 387 -14.57 -2.68 9.94
C SER A 387 -14.76 -3.71 8.82
N ARG A 388 -14.08 -4.85 8.86
CA ARG A 388 -14.28 -5.97 7.93
C ARG A 388 -15.64 -6.64 8.11
N MET A 389 -16.02 -6.94 9.35
CA MET A 389 -17.37 -7.48 9.64
C MET A 389 -18.47 -6.47 9.30
N PHE A 390 -18.22 -5.18 9.55
CA PHE A 390 -19.17 -4.13 9.24
C PHE A 390 -19.38 -3.96 7.73
N VAL A 391 -18.30 -3.91 6.95
CA VAL A 391 -18.41 -3.75 5.48
C VAL A 391 -19.00 -4.98 4.83
N ASP A 392 -18.75 -6.18 5.35
CA ASP A 392 -19.44 -7.40 4.90
C ASP A 392 -20.95 -7.31 5.12
N SER A 393 -21.35 -6.87 6.32
CA SER A 393 -22.76 -6.69 6.66
C SER A 393 -23.43 -5.63 5.76
N LEU A 394 -22.72 -4.54 5.47
CA LEU A 394 -23.17 -3.50 4.54
C LEU A 394 -23.28 -4.03 3.10
N ASN A 395 -22.31 -4.84 2.65
CA ASN A 395 -22.32 -5.48 1.34
C ASN A 395 -23.49 -6.43 1.17
N ALA A 396 -23.78 -7.24 2.19
CA ALA A 396 -24.92 -8.15 2.16
C ALA A 396 -26.28 -7.42 2.04
N LEU A 397 -26.42 -6.21 2.60
CA LEU A 397 -27.62 -5.38 2.41
C LEU A 397 -27.73 -4.87 0.96
N ASN A 398 -26.60 -4.52 0.36
CA ASN A 398 -26.54 -4.01 -1.00
C ASN A 398 -26.83 -5.10 -2.05
N VAL A 399 -26.26 -6.31 -1.89
CA VAL A 399 -26.43 -7.44 -2.82
C VAL A 399 -27.87 -7.98 -2.83
N ASN A 400 -28.58 -7.90 -1.70
CA ASN A 400 -29.98 -8.34 -1.60
C ASN A 400 -31.00 -7.36 -2.22
N SER A 401 -30.56 -6.16 -2.64
CA SER A 401 -31.41 -5.27 -3.43
C SER A 401 -31.49 -5.82 -4.87
N SER A 402 -32.69 -5.92 -5.44
CA SER A 402 -32.97 -6.62 -6.70
C SER A 402 -32.24 -6.08 -7.95
N ASN A 403 -31.46 -5.00 -7.81
CA ASN A 403 -30.57 -4.45 -8.82
C ASN A 403 -29.14 -4.36 -8.25
N THR A 404 -28.24 -5.23 -8.71
CA THR A 404 -26.80 -5.20 -8.40
C THR A 404 -26.08 -3.88 -8.75
N SER A 405 -26.78 -2.92 -9.34
CA SER A 405 -26.31 -1.60 -9.76
C SER A 405 -26.81 -0.42 -8.88
N GLU A 406 -27.59 -0.66 -7.83
CA GLU A 406 -28.14 0.42 -6.98
C GLU A 406 -27.53 0.42 -5.58
N CYS A 407 -26.40 1.13 -5.45
CA CYS A 407 -25.83 1.47 -4.14
C CYS A 407 -26.83 2.29 -3.30
N VAL A 408 -27.17 1.80 -2.10
CA VAL A 408 -28.10 2.47 -1.16
C VAL A 408 -27.57 3.81 -0.63
N LEU A 409 -26.25 3.99 -0.63
CA LEU A 409 -25.55 5.19 -0.14
C LEU A 409 -25.27 6.23 -1.23
N ALA A 410 -25.64 5.95 -2.49
CA ALA A 410 -25.33 6.80 -3.62
C ALA A 410 -26.53 7.63 -4.08
N SER A 411 -26.30 8.91 -4.34
CA SER A 411 -27.25 9.83 -4.97
C SER A 411 -27.01 9.99 -6.47
N SER A 412 -25.79 9.73 -6.95
CA SER A 412 -25.39 9.87 -8.36
C SER A 412 -24.79 8.59 -8.95
N THR A 413 -24.68 8.52 -10.28
CA THR A 413 -24.07 7.38 -10.98
C THR A 413 -22.61 7.15 -10.61
N LEU A 414 -21.85 8.21 -10.35
CA LEU A 414 -20.45 8.13 -9.94
C LEU A 414 -20.28 7.72 -8.47
N GLU A 415 -21.25 8.04 -7.61
CA GLU A 415 -21.27 7.57 -6.24
C GLU A 415 -21.62 6.08 -6.15
N LYS A 416 -22.41 5.56 -7.10
CA LYS A 416 -22.76 4.13 -7.16
C LYS A 416 -21.52 3.25 -7.31
N THR A 417 -20.48 3.72 -8.01
CA THR A 417 -19.22 2.97 -8.15
C THR A 417 -18.35 3.03 -6.90
N HIS A 418 -18.52 4.04 -6.05
CA HIS A 418 -17.72 4.30 -4.84
C HIS A 418 -18.57 4.18 -3.57
N CYS A 419 -19.45 3.17 -3.54
CA CYS A 419 -20.57 3.09 -2.61
C CYS A 419 -20.18 3.18 -1.12
N TYR A 420 -19.12 2.47 -0.72
CA TYR A 420 -18.76 2.36 0.70
C TYR A 420 -17.71 3.38 1.12
N CYS A 421 -17.12 4.12 0.19
CA CYS A 421 -15.94 4.93 0.46
C CYS A 421 -16.20 5.98 1.55
N ARG A 422 -17.32 6.71 1.44
CA ARG A 422 -17.65 7.79 2.38
C ARG A 422 -18.11 7.29 3.75
N ILE A 423 -18.88 6.21 3.81
CA ILE A 423 -19.29 5.62 5.09
C ILE A 423 -18.09 4.99 5.81
N MET A 424 -17.18 4.32 5.08
CA MET A 424 -15.99 3.71 5.67
C MET A 424 -14.97 4.75 6.16
N GLU A 425 -14.93 5.96 5.59
CA GLU A 425 -14.15 7.08 6.12
C GLU A 425 -14.60 7.50 7.54
N VAL A 426 -15.89 7.37 7.89
CA VAL A 426 -16.40 7.81 9.20
C VAL A 426 -16.51 6.70 10.25
N VAL A 427 -16.42 5.44 9.83
CA VAL A 427 -16.53 4.26 10.71
C VAL A 427 -15.49 4.28 11.84
N VAL A 428 -14.28 4.78 11.58
CA VAL A 428 -13.23 4.92 12.60
C VAL A 428 -13.65 5.81 13.77
N ASN A 429 -14.46 6.85 13.53
CA ASN A 429 -14.95 7.74 14.58
C ASN A 429 -15.91 7.02 15.52
N VAL A 430 -16.84 6.23 14.98
CA VAL A 430 -17.80 5.46 15.76
C VAL A 430 -17.06 4.40 16.59
N TRP A 431 -16.15 3.67 15.96
CA TRP A 431 -15.32 2.68 16.64
C TRP A 431 -14.51 3.32 17.77
N ALA A 432 -13.75 4.39 17.48
CA ALA A 432 -12.92 5.10 18.46
C ALA A 432 -13.71 5.64 19.64
N TYR A 433 -14.87 6.24 19.36
CA TYR A 433 -15.72 6.83 20.38
C TYR A 433 -16.25 5.78 21.35
N HIS A 434 -16.82 4.68 20.82
CA HIS A 434 -17.49 3.67 21.63
C HIS A 434 -16.57 2.60 22.21
N SER A 435 -15.35 2.43 21.70
CA SER A 435 -14.29 1.57 22.27
C SER A 435 -13.43 2.28 23.33
N ALA A 436 -13.82 3.49 23.74
CA ALA A 436 -13.14 4.29 24.77
C ALA A 436 -11.69 4.70 24.41
N ARG A 437 -11.39 4.87 23.12
CA ARG A 437 -10.09 5.39 22.66
C ARG A 437 -10.02 6.88 22.89
N LYS A 438 -8.89 7.37 23.41
CA LYS A 438 -8.65 8.80 23.48
C LYS A 438 -8.52 9.35 22.06
N MET A 439 -9.24 10.43 21.74
CA MET A 439 -9.20 11.03 20.40
C MET A 439 -8.52 12.39 20.51
N VAL A 440 -7.38 12.55 19.86
CA VAL A 440 -6.58 13.78 19.93
C VAL A 440 -6.47 14.35 18.52
N TYR A 441 -6.99 15.55 18.35
CA TYR A 441 -6.80 16.33 17.13
C TYR A 441 -5.39 16.91 17.13
N VAL A 442 -4.74 16.82 15.97
CA VAL A 442 -3.46 17.45 15.67
C VAL A 442 -3.73 18.53 14.64
N ASP A 443 -3.51 19.78 15.02
CA ASP A 443 -3.57 20.89 14.07
C ASP A 443 -2.47 20.71 13.00
N PRO A 444 -2.81 20.57 11.70
CA PRO A 444 -1.85 20.17 10.68
C PRO A 444 -0.74 21.22 10.47
N ASP A 445 -1.01 22.50 10.72
CA ASP A 445 -0.06 23.59 10.50
C ASP A 445 0.84 23.85 11.73
N SER A 446 0.24 23.97 12.91
CA SER A 446 0.92 24.33 14.15
C SER A 446 1.44 23.14 14.95
N GLY A 447 0.84 21.96 14.77
CA GLY A 447 1.09 20.76 15.56
C GLY A 447 0.47 20.79 16.95
N LEU A 448 -0.48 21.70 17.23
CA LEU A 448 -1.18 21.73 18.52
C LEU A 448 -2.00 20.45 18.72
N LEU A 449 -1.92 19.89 19.92
CA LEU A 449 -2.63 18.68 20.32
C LEU A 449 -3.80 19.04 21.21
N GLU A 450 -5.02 18.69 20.80
CA GLU A 450 -6.24 18.91 21.57
C GLU A 450 -7.05 17.62 21.69
N GLU A 451 -7.45 17.24 22.91
CA GLU A 451 -8.32 16.09 23.08
C GLU A 451 -9.77 16.45 22.73
N HIS A 452 -10.31 15.80 21.71
CA HIS A 452 -11.72 15.90 21.35
C HIS A 452 -12.53 14.76 21.95
N HIS A 453 -13.76 15.09 22.32
CA HIS A 453 -14.67 14.18 23.00
C HIS A 453 -14.01 13.52 24.23
N PRO A 454 -13.64 14.22 25.31
CA PRO A 454 -12.86 13.61 26.39
C PRO A 454 -13.46 12.30 26.95
N VAL A 455 -12.63 11.28 27.17
CA VAL A 455 -13.09 9.93 27.55
C VAL A 455 -13.92 9.95 28.84
N GLU A 456 -13.59 10.82 29.79
CA GLU A 456 -14.32 11.01 31.04
C GLU A 456 -15.77 11.42 30.81
N LYS A 457 -16.03 12.25 29.78
CA LYS A 457 -17.37 12.72 29.41
C LYS A 457 -18.20 11.65 28.68
N ARG A 458 -17.57 10.60 28.16
CA ARG A 458 -18.24 9.52 27.43
C ARG A 458 -18.76 8.40 28.34
N ARG A 459 -18.40 8.40 29.63
CA ARG A 459 -18.73 7.32 30.57
C ARG A 459 -20.25 7.15 30.68
N GLY A 460 -20.74 5.93 30.43
CA GLY A 460 -22.17 5.61 30.40
C GLY A 460 -22.90 5.91 29.09
N LEU A 461 -22.26 6.64 28.15
CA LEU A 461 -22.78 6.90 26.80
C LEU A 461 -22.16 5.95 25.75
N MET A 462 -20.98 5.40 26.04
CA MET A 462 -20.28 4.47 25.16
C MET A 462 -20.98 3.13 25.03
N TRP A 463 -20.83 2.51 23.86
CA TRP A 463 -21.37 1.20 23.53
C TRP A 463 -20.28 0.13 23.66
N ALA A 464 -19.44 0.25 24.70
CA ALA A 464 -18.21 -0.54 24.87
C ALA A 464 -18.43 -2.05 24.81
N LYS A 465 -19.63 -2.54 25.17
CA LYS A 465 -19.98 -3.96 25.05
C LYS A 465 -19.93 -4.48 23.61
N TYR A 466 -20.33 -3.67 22.63
CA TYR A 466 -20.33 -4.05 21.22
C TYR A 466 -18.93 -3.95 20.61
N PHE A 467 -18.15 -2.96 21.04
CA PHE A 467 -16.79 -2.70 20.55
C PHE A 467 -15.71 -3.35 21.42
N ASN A 468 -16.06 -4.40 22.16
CA ASN A 468 -15.11 -5.12 23.00
C ASN A 468 -14.22 -6.02 22.12
N SER A 469 -12.90 -5.97 22.31
CA SER A 469 -11.94 -6.73 21.49
C SER A 469 -12.15 -8.24 21.56
N THR A 470 -12.50 -8.79 22.72
CA THR A 470 -12.80 -10.22 22.88
C THR A 470 -14.05 -10.64 22.11
N LEU A 471 -15.11 -9.80 22.15
CA LEU A 471 -16.32 -10.06 21.37
C LEU A 471 -16.04 -10.00 19.87
N LEU A 472 -15.35 -8.95 19.41
CA LEU A 472 -15.00 -8.80 18.00
C LEU A 472 -14.16 -9.96 17.50
N LYS A 473 -13.17 -10.40 18.30
CA LYS A 473 -12.33 -11.55 17.97
C LYS A 473 -13.14 -12.84 17.85
N SER A 474 -14.03 -13.11 18.81
CA SER A 474 -14.90 -14.29 18.76
C SER A 474 -15.78 -14.30 17.50
N MET A 475 -16.38 -13.17 17.16
CA MET A 475 -17.22 -13.06 15.96
C MET A 475 -16.40 -13.24 14.65
N ASP A 476 -15.18 -12.73 14.62
CA ASP A 476 -14.27 -12.87 13.47
C ASP A 476 -13.80 -14.33 13.32
N GLU A 477 -13.55 -15.04 14.42
CA GLU A 477 -13.24 -16.48 14.44
C GLU A 477 -14.44 -17.33 13.99
N ASP A 478 -15.66 -17.02 14.44
CA ASP A 478 -16.89 -17.71 14.02
C ASP A 478 -17.12 -17.59 12.50
N LEU A 479 -16.88 -16.41 11.92
CA LEU A 479 -16.96 -16.20 10.47
C LEU A 479 -15.85 -16.95 9.72
N ALA A 480 -14.67 -17.10 10.34
CA ALA A 480 -13.57 -17.86 9.77
C ALA A 480 -13.89 -19.35 9.69
N GLU A 481 -14.46 -19.90 10.77
CA GLU A 481 -14.95 -21.28 10.82
C GLU A 481 -16.02 -21.53 9.75
N ALA A 482 -17.03 -20.65 9.66
CA ALA A 482 -18.08 -20.76 8.65
C ALA A 482 -17.54 -20.69 7.19
N ALA A 483 -16.52 -19.87 6.95
CA ALA A 483 -15.86 -19.78 5.65
C ALA A 483 -15.11 -21.07 5.30
N ASP A 484 -14.44 -21.68 6.27
CA ASP A 484 -13.71 -22.94 6.09
C ASP A 484 -14.67 -24.14 5.88
N ASP A 485 -15.84 -24.13 6.53
CA ASP A 485 -16.91 -25.12 6.35
C ASP A 485 -17.73 -24.91 5.07
N ASN A 486 -17.40 -23.87 4.27
CA ASN A 486 -18.10 -23.50 3.06
C ASN A 486 -19.60 -23.16 3.31
N ASP A 487 -19.94 -22.73 4.53
CA ASP A 487 -21.29 -22.31 4.94
C ASP A 487 -21.52 -20.84 4.58
N HIS A 488 -21.64 -20.58 3.27
CA HIS A 488 -21.75 -19.23 2.73
C HIS A 488 -23.13 -18.63 3.06
N PRO A 489 -23.20 -17.52 3.81
CA PRO A 489 -24.49 -16.92 4.17
C PRO A 489 -25.20 -16.29 2.96
N TYR A 490 -24.48 -16.00 1.87
CA TYR A 490 -24.99 -15.47 0.60
C TYR A 490 -23.96 -15.61 -0.54
N GLU A 491 -24.39 -15.48 -1.79
CA GLU A 491 -23.60 -15.82 -3.01
C GLU A 491 -22.27 -15.06 -3.17
N LYS A 492 -22.22 -13.79 -2.75
CA LYS A 492 -21.03 -12.91 -2.87
C LYS A 492 -20.49 -12.51 -1.50
N TRP A 493 -20.18 -13.49 -0.67
CA TRP A 493 -19.67 -13.24 0.68
C TRP A 493 -18.33 -12.50 0.65
N LEU A 494 -18.29 -11.31 1.25
CA LEU A 494 -17.16 -10.38 1.13
C LEU A 494 -16.11 -10.62 2.22
N TRP A 495 -16.54 -10.93 3.45
CA TRP A 495 -15.67 -11.02 4.62
C TRP A 495 -14.41 -11.90 4.42
N PRO A 496 -14.49 -13.13 3.85
CA PRO A 496 -13.31 -13.98 3.67
C PRO A 496 -12.25 -13.35 2.74
N LEU A 497 -12.68 -12.45 1.86
CA LEU A 497 -11.84 -11.80 0.85
C LEU A 497 -11.18 -10.51 1.36
N THR A 498 -11.51 -10.07 2.58
CA THR A 498 -11.03 -8.80 3.15
C THR A 498 -9.75 -8.94 3.99
N GLY A 499 -9.13 -10.13 4.01
CA GLY A 499 -7.83 -10.37 4.65
C GLY A 499 -7.76 -11.71 5.40
N GLU A 500 -6.59 -12.03 5.94
CA GLU A 500 -6.35 -13.21 6.77
C GLU A 500 -7.00 -13.06 8.15
N VAL A 501 -7.43 -14.18 8.71
CA VAL A 501 -7.95 -14.31 10.07
C VAL A 501 -7.27 -15.48 10.73
N TYR A 502 -6.63 -15.20 11.87
CA TYR A 502 -5.92 -16.22 12.62
C TYR A 502 -6.87 -16.84 13.64
N TRP A 503 -7.36 -18.03 13.31
CA TRP A 503 -8.18 -18.84 14.19
C TRP A 503 -7.59 -20.26 14.32
N GLN A 504 -8.05 -21.02 15.32
CA GLN A 504 -7.48 -22.32 15.68
C GLN A 504 -7.37 -23.29 14.49
N GLY A 505 -8.39 -23.38 13.63
CA GLY A 505 -8.37 -24.28 12.47
C GLY A 505 -7.39 -23.88 11.36
N VAL A 506 -7.07 -22.59 11.19
CA VAL A 506 -5.97 -22.16 10.30
C VAL A 506 -4.64 -22.69 10.83
N TYR A 507 -4.38 -22.56 12.13
CA TYR A 507 -3.15 -23.07 12.73
C TYR A 507 -3.03 -24.59 12.63
N GLU A 508 -4.11 -25.32 12.87
CA GLU A 508 -4.13 -26.78 12.73
C GLU A 508 -3.85 -27.22 11.29
N ARG A 509 -4.46 -26.56 10.30
CA ARG A 509 -4.17 -26.81 8.88
C ARG A 509 -2.74 -26.48 8.49
N GLU A 510 -2.21 -25.34 8.92
CA GLU A 510 -0.80 -24.99 8.68
C GLU A 510 0.14 -26.02 9.30
N ARG A 511 -0.14 -26.43 10.54
CA ARG A 511 0.62 -27.46 11.25
C ARG A 511 0.57 -28.80 10.52
N GLU A 512 -0.59 -29.23 10.06
CA GLU A 512 -0.74 -30.45 9.26
C GLU A 512 0.00 -30.36 7.92
N HIS A 513 -0.13 -29.23 7.20
CA HIS A 513 0.54 -29.02 5.93
C HIS A 513 2.06 -29.08 6.09
N ARG A 514 2.61 -28.41 7.11
CA ARG A 514 4.04 -28.49 7.44
C ARG A 514 4.45 -29.90 7.84
N TYR A 515 3.62 -30.63 8.59
CA TYR A 515 3.87 -32.05 8.90
C TYR A 515 3.92 -32.91 7.63
N ARG A 516 3.01 -32.70 6.68
CA ARG A 516 3.01 -33.38 5.37
C ARG A 516 4.27 -33.07 4.57
N LEU A 517 4.67 -31.80 4.49
CA LEU A 517 5.92 -31.38 3.84
C LEU A 517 7.15 -32.01 4.51
N LYS A 518 7.17 -32.08 5.84
CA LYS A 518 8.23 -32.73 6.62
C LYS A 518 8.32 -34.23 6.30
N MET A 519 7.19 -34.93 6.25
CA MET A 519 7.15 -36.35 5.91
C MET A 519 7.54 -36.60 4.45
N ASP A 520 7.15 -35.74 3.52
CA ASP A 520 7.56 -35.82 2.11
C ASP A 520 9.07 -35.55 1.94
N LYS A 521 9.63 -34.56 2.65
CA LYS A 521 11.08 -34.30 2.67
C LYS A 521 11.84 -35.50 3.24
N LYS A 522 11.37 -36.10 4.35
CA LYS A 522 11.96 -37.33 4.93
C LYS A 522 11.90 -38.50 3.95
N ARG A 523 10.76 -38.68 3.26
CA ARG A 523 10.58 -39.72 2.23
C ARG A 523 11.55 -39.52 1.06
N LYS A 524 11.58 -38.32 0.46
CA LYS A 524 12.49 -38.00 -0.67
C LYS A 524 13.96 -38.15 -0.29
N THR A 525 14.33 -37.81 0.94
CA THR A 525 15.71 -37.97 1.44
C THR A 525 16.06 -39.45 1.58
N ARG A 526 15.15 -40.26 2.11
CA ARG A 526 15.31 -41.71 2.23
C ARG A 526 15.37 -42.41 0.86
N GLU A 527 14.54 -41.99 -0.09
CA GLU A 527 14.57 -42.46 -1.48
C GLU A 527 15.90 -42.10 -2.16
N LYS A 528 16.38 -40.85 -2.02
CA LYS A 528 17.70 -40.45 -2.51
C LYS A 528 18.83 -41.28 -1.91
N LEU A 529 18.74 -41.62 -0.63
CA LEU A 529 19.76 -42.41 0.08
C LEU A 529 19.75 -43.87 -0.40
N PHE A 530 18.58 -44.47 -0.59
CA PHE A 530 18.46 -45.81 -1.18
C PHE A 530 18.93 -45.86 -2.64
N ASP A 531 18.60 -44.84 -3.45
CA ASP A 531 19.08 -44.75 -4.82
C ASP A 531 20.61 -44.62 -4.88
N ARG A 532 21.22 -43.89 -3.94
CA ARG A 532 22.70 -43.78 -3.82
C ARG A 532 23.34 -45.10 -3.40
N MET A 533 22.73 -45.84 -2.46
CA MET A 533 23.23 -47.18 -2.08
C MET A 533 23.12 -48.19 -3.22
N LYS A 534 22.05 -48.10 -4.04
CA LYS A 534 21.77 -49.06 -5.11
C LYS A 534 22.53 -48.79 -6.41
N TYR A 535 22.76 -47.52 -6.75
CA TYR A 535 23.34 -47.11 -8.02
C TYR A 535 24.62 -46.28 -7.89
N GLY A 536 25.12 -46.06 -6.67
CA GLY A 536 26.25 -45.18 -6.39
C GLY A 536 25.94 -43.70 -6.59
N TYR A 537 26.95 -42.84 -6.42
CA TYR A 537 26.82 -41.42 -6.76
C TYR A 537 26.67 -41.26 -8.27
N LYS A 538 25.49 -40.80 -8.74
CA LYS A 538 25.34 -40.30 -10.11
C LYS A 538 26.15 -39.01 -10.25
N GLN A 539 27.40 -39.11 -10.69
CA GLN A 539 28.14 -37.93 -11.14
C GLN A 539 27.36 -37.26 -12.27
N LYS A 540 27.05 -35.97 -12.13
CA LYS A 540 26.67 -35.16 -13.29
C LYS A 540 27.84 -35.22 -14.27
N THR A 541 27.60 -35.71 -15.48
CA THR A 541 28.61 -35.67 -16.53
C THR A 541 28.98 -34.20 -16.77
N LEU A 542 30.27 -33.88 -16.70
CA LEU A 542 30.82 -32.54 -16.95
C LEU A 542 30.77 -32.14 -18.45
N GLY A 543 29.79 -32.66 -19.18
CA GLY A 543 29.64 -32.47 -20.61
C GLY A 543 28.32 -33.06 -21.09
N GLY A 544 27.23 -32.35 -20.82
CA GLY A 544 25.94 -32.57 -21.47
C GLY A 544 25.50 -31.26 -22.11
N ARG A 545 25.46 -31.23 -23.45
CA ARG A 545 24.92 -30.12 -24.25
C ARG A 545 23.47 -29.85 -23.95
#